data_AF-A0ABD5DGD9-F1
#
_entry.id   AF-A0ABD5DGD9-F1
#
_cell.length_a   1.000
_cell.length_b   1.000
_cell.length_c   1.000
_cell.angle_alpha   90.00
_cell.angle_beta   90.00
_cell.angle_gamma   90.00
#
_symmetry.space_group_name_H-M   'P 1'
#
loop_
_entity.id
_entity.type
_entity.pdbx_description
1 polymer ?
#
loop_
_entity_poly.entity_id
_entity_poly.type
_entity_poly.pdbx_seq_one_letter_code
_entity_poly.pdbx_strand_id
1 'polypeptide(L)' 'PWAMPVALGPVGATGMYARRGEVQAARAASRAGIPYTLSTVSVCSIEEVASHASGALWSQLYVLKDRGYMRNALERVTH' A
#
# COMPACT_ATOMS: atom_id res chain seq x y z
N PRO A 1 16.95 5.27 7.14
CA PRO A 1 17.34 3.85 7.27
C PRO A 1 16.18 3.07 7.92
N TRP A 2 15.92 1.82 7.51
CA TRP A 2 14.85 1.00 8.11
C TRP A 2 15.34 0.31 9.38
N ALA A 3 14.40 -0.04 10.27
CA ALA A 3 14.72 -0.65 11.55
C ALA A 3 15.28 -2.08 11.42
N MET A 4 14.90 -2.80 10.35
CA MET A 4 15.33 -4.17 10.07
C MET A 4 15.14 -4.51 8.58
N PRO A 5 15.81 -5.55 8.05
CA PRO A 5 15.77 -5.91 6.63
C PRO A 5 14.52 -6.72 6.26
N VAL A 6 13.33 -6.25 6.64
CA VAL A 6 12.04 -6.86 6.30
C VAL A 6 11.07 -5.79 5.82
N ALA A 7 10.06 -6.21 5.04
CA ALA A 7 8.95 -5.37 4.62
C ALA A 7 7.65 -6.17 4.68
N LEU A 8 6.53 -5.48 4.88
CA LEU A 8 5.21 -6.09 4.72
C LEU A 8 4.88 -6.19 3.22
N GLY A 9 4.73 -7.42 2.73
CA GLY A 9 4.34 -7.70 1.36
C GLY A 9 2.85 -7.39 1.09
N PRO A 10 2.46 -7.28 -0.19
CA PRO A 10 1.10 -6.97 -0.58
C PRO A 10 0.17 -8.15 -0.32
N VAL A 11 -0.93 -7.89 0.36
CA VAL A 11 -2.04 -8.84 0.52
C VAL A 11 -3.29 -8.17 -0.02
N GLY A 12 -3.96 -8.84 -0.97
CA GLY A 12 -5.19 -8.35 -1.57
C GLY A 12 -6.35 -8.36 -0.58
N ALA A 13 -7.20 -7.34 -0.70
CA ALA A 13 -8.47 -7.17 -0.01
C ALA A 13 -8.39 -7.38 1.51
N THR A 14 -7.37 -6.80 2.16
CA THR A 14 -7.21 -6.97 3.61
C THR A 14 -8.34 -6.32 4.41
N GLY A 15 -9.03 -5.35 3.82
CA GLY A 15 -10.31 -4.82 4.31
C GLY A 15 -11.41 -5.88 4.53
N MET A 16 -11.31 -7.07 3.90
CA MET A 16 -12.24 -8.19 4.13
C MET A 16 -11.90 -9.00 5.38
N TYR A 17 -10.64 -9.02 5.82
CA TYR A 17 -10.23 -9.71 7.05
C TYR A 17 -10.46 -8.84 8.30
N ALA A 18 -10.28 -7.53 8.15
CA ALA A 18 -10.52 -6.56 9.22
C ALA A 18 -10.93 -5.21 8.62
N ARG A 19 -11.79 -4.47 9.32
CA ARG A 19 -12.22 -3.13 8.89
C ARG A 19 -11.00 -2.23 8.64
N ARG A 20 -10.81 -1.78 7.39
CA ARG A 20 -9.65 -0.99 6.93
C ARG A 20 -8.31 -1.72 7.19
N GLY A 21 -8.24 -3.01 6.88
CA GLY A 21 -7.05 -3.85 7.10
C GLY A 21 -5.77 -3.28 6.50
N GLU A 22 -5.85 -2.65 5.31
CA GLU A 22 -4.70 -2.04 4.64
C GLU A 22 -4.12 -0.88 5.46
N VAL A 23 -5.00 -0.04 6.02
CA VAL A 23 -4.60 1.07 6.91
C VAL A 23 -3.96 0.54 8.19
N GLN A 24 -4.50 -0.55 8.74
CA GLN A 24 -3.94 -1.16 9.95
C GLN A 24 -2.54 -1.73 9.70
N ALA A 25 -2.33 -2.41 8.57
CA ALA A 25 -1.04 -2.94 8.15
C ALA A 25 -0.02 -1.82 7.93
N ALA A 26 -0.40 -0.76 7.21
CA ALA A 26 0.46 0.40 6.97
C ALA A 26 0.90 1.07 8.28
N ARG A 27 -0.04 1.28 9.22
CA ARG A 27 0.27 1.81 10.55
C ARG A 27 1.22 0.92 11.34
N ALA A 28 1.05 -0.40 11.24
CA ALA A 28 1.93 -1.35 11.91
C ALA A 28 3.35 -1.28 11.35
N ALA A 29 3.50 -1.21 10.02
CA ALA A 29 4.78 -1.03 9.36
C ALA A 29 5.46 0.30 9.75
N SER A 30 4.71 1.41 9.78
CA SER A 30 5.22 2.71 10.24
C SER A 30 5.76 2.65 11.66
N ARG A 31 5.01 2.04 12.59
CA ARG A 31 5.45 1.89 13.99
C ARG A 31 6.68 0.99 14.13
N ALA A 32 6.77 -0.04 13.29
CA ALA A 32 7.92 -0.94 13.26
C ALA A 32 9.13 -0.38 12.49
N GLY A 33 8.99 0.79 11.85
CA GLY A 33 10.06 1.41 11.08
C GLY A 33 10.46 0.60 9.83
N ILE A 34 9.50 -0.10 9.21
CA ILE A 34 9.71 -0.93 8.02
C ILE A 34 8.80 -0.49 6.86
N PRO A 35 9.13 -0.83 5.60
CA PRO A 35 8.26 -0.55 4.46
C PRO A 35 6.98 -1.38 4.46
N TYR A 36 5.95 -0.84 3.81
CA TYR A 36 4.72 -1.55 3.47
C TYR A 36 4.45 -1.48 1.98
N THR A 37 4.05 -2.61 1.39
CA THR A 37 3.62 -2.70 -0.01
C THR A 37 2.11 -2.86 -0.08
N LEU A 38 1.41 -1.88 -0.64
CA LEU A 38 -0.03 -1.94 -0.90
C LEU A 38 -0.31 -2.79 -2.14
N SER A 39 -1.38 -3.60 -2.12
CA SER A 39 -1.78 -4.41 -3.29
C SER A 39 -2.56 -3.58 -4.31
N THR A 40 -2.48 -3.92 -5.60
CA THR A 40 -3.41 -3.37 -6.62
C THR A 40 -4.86 -3.69 -6.26
N VAL A 41 -5.11 -4.86 -5.67
CA VAL A 41 -6.44 -5.33 -5.26
C VAL A 41 -6.68 -4.96 -3.79
N SER A 42 -6.59 -3.68 -3.46
CA SER A 42 -6.86 -3.18 -2.10
C SER A 42 -8.30 -2.68 -1.95
N VAL A 43 -8.87 -2.79 -0.74
CA VAL A 43 -10.19 -2.22 -0.42
C VAL A 43 -10.08 -0.73 -0.10
N CYS A 44 -9.08 -0.34 0.69
CA CYS A 44 -8.76 1.08 0.92
C CYS A 44 -8.01 1.68 -0.28
N SER A 45 -8.25 2.96 -0.54
CA SER A 45 -7.49 3.68 -1.57
C SER A 45 -6.06 3.96 -1.10
N ILE A 46 -5.15 4.22 -2.04
CA ILE A 46 -3.76 4.56 -1.69
C ILE A 46 -3.69 5.86 -0.87
N GLU A 47 -4.54 6.85 -1.16
CA GLU A 47 -4.61 8.12 -0.42
C GLU A 47 -5.10 7.92 1.02
N GLU A 48 -6.07 7.03 1.20
CA GLU A 48 -6.56 6.64 2.53
C GLU A 48 -5.47 5.96 3.35
N VAL A 49 -4.69 5.08 2.73
CA VAL A 49 -3.56 4.41 3.38
C VAL A 49 -2.43 5.39 3.70
N ALA A 50 -2.03 6.21 2.73
CA ALA A 50 -0.95 7.18 2.86
C ALA A 50 -1.24 8.27 3.91
N SER A 51 -2.50 8.71 4.04
CA SER A 51 -2.89 9.69 5.07
C SER A 51 -2.86 9.15 6.50
N HIS A 52 -2.74 7.82 6.68
CA HIS A 52 -2.83 7.17 7.98
C HIS A 52 -1.53 6.49 8.42
N ALA A 53 -0.50 6.51 7.59
CA ALA A 53 0.79 5.88 7.82
C ALA A 53 1.93 6.83 7.41
N SER A 54 3.10 6.62 7.99
CA SER A 54 4.33 7.36 7.66
C SER A 54 5.44 6.40 7.22
N GLY A 55 6.43 6.90 6.50
CA GLY A 55 7.53 6.10 5.97
C GLY A 55 7.27 5.58 4.55
N ALA A 56 8.04 4.57 4.15
CA ALA A 56 8.02 4.10 2.77
C ALA A 56 6.77 3.26 2.47
N LEU A 57 5.89 3.81 1.62
CA LEU A 57 4.75 3.11 1.03
C LEU A 57 5.08 2.73 -0.40
N TRP A 58 5.10 1.43 -0.68
CA TRP A 58 5.23 0.89 -2.03
C TRP A 58 3.86 0.45 -2.55
N SER A 59 3.72 0.38 -3.87
CA SER A 59 2.52 -0.14 -4.51
C SER A 59 2.89 -1.29 -5.43
N GLN A 60 2.28 -2.44 -5.21
CA GLN A 60 2.33 -3.57 -6.11
C GLN A 60 1.35 -3.29 -7.25
N LEU A 61 1.88 -3.16 -8.47
CA LEU A 61 1.11 -2.87 -9.68
C LEU A 61 0.97 -4.12 -10.54
N TYR A 62 -0.26 -4.53 -10.85
CA TYR A 62 -0.53 -5.39 -11.99
C TYR A 62 -0.58 -4.55 -13.26
N VAL A 63 0.25 -4.87 -14.25
CA VAL A 63 0.16 -4.25 -15.57
C VAL A 63 -1.08 -4.80 -16.27
N LEU A 64 -2.21 -4.15 -16.05
CA LEU A 64 -3.44 -4.45 -16.76
C LEU A 64 -3.30 -3.99 -18.22
N LYS A 65 -3.93 -4.71 -19.16
CA LYS A 65 -3.87 -4.38 -20.60
C LYS A 65 -4.30 -2.94 -20.90
N ASP A 66 -5.10 -2.34 -20.03
CA ASP A 66 -5.55 -0.96 -20.14
C ASP A 66 -4.44 0.02 -19.68
N ARG A 67 -3.79 0.66 -20.66
CA ARG A 67 -2.76 1.67 -20.44
C ARG A 67 -3.28 2.94 -19.78
N GLY A 68 -4.55 3.29 -19.95
CA GLY A 68 -5.18 4.44 -19.33
C GLY A 68 -5.33 4.26 -17.82
N TYR A 69 -5.80 3.09 -17.40
CA TYR A 69 -5.83 2.70 -15.98
C TYR A 69 -4.42 2.73 -15.37
N MET A 70 -3.42 2.19 -16.07
CA MET A 70 -2.03 2.18 -15.59
C MET A 70 -1.46 3.59 -15.38
N ARG A 71 -1.73 4.53 -16.29
CA ARG A 71 -1.27 5.92 -16.15
C ARG A 71 -1.89 6.58 -14.93
N ASN A 72 -3.20 6.42 -14.72
CA ASN A 72 -3.86 6.97 -13.54
C ASN A 72 -3.34 6.34 -12.24
N ALA A 73 -3.09 5.02 -12.22
CA ALA A 73 -2.51 4.35 -11.07
C ALA A 73 -1.09 4.85 -10.75
N LEU A 74 -0.24 5.07 -11.76
CA LEU A 74 1.11 5.60 -11.58
C LEU A 74 1.12 7.04 -11.05
N GLU A 75 0.26 7.91 -11.59
CA GLU A 75 0.12 9.30 -11.11
C GLU A 75 -0.22 9.36 -9.61
N ARG A 76 -1.10 8.47 -9.14
CA ARG A 76 -1.55 8.41 -7.74
C ARG A 76 -0.50 7.88 -6.75
N VAL A 77 0.50 7.14 -7.23
CA VAL A 77 1.60 6.62 -6.39
C VAL A 77 2.76 7.62 -6.31
N THR A 78 2.84 8.56 -7.26
CA THR A 78 3.97 9.50 -7.41
C THR A 78 3.72 10.85 -6.69
N HIS A 79 2.57 11.01 -6.02
CA HIS A 79 2.25 12.15 -5.15
C HIS A 79 2.13 11.68 -3.70
#